data_AF-A0A972TYL8-F1
#
_entry.id   AF-A0A972TYL8-F1
#
_cell.length_a   1.000
_cell.length_b   1.000
_cell.length_c   1.000
_cell.angle_alpha   90.00
_cell.angle_beta   90.00
_cell.angle_gamma   90.00
#
_symmetry.space_group_name_H-M   'P 1'
#
loop_
_entity.id
_entity.type
_entity.pdbx_description
1 polymer ?
#
loop_
_entity_poly.entity_id
_entity_poly.type
_entity_poly.pdbx_seq_one_letter_code
_entity_poly.pdbx_strand_id
1 'polypeptide(L)' 'YEFGTSSKEFMTVTSGTLTVKLPGQESWKAFRQGATFIVEPNQKFQVKVEGDASYLCLYR' A
#
# COMPACT_ATOMS: atom_id res chain seq x y z
N TYR A 1 8.41 6.46 -0.42
CA TYR A 1 8.25 6.11 -1.84
C TYR A 1 6.86 6.48 -2.31
N GLU A 2 6.69 6.87 -3.57
CA GLU A 2 5.39 7.12 -4.19
C GLU A 2 5.17 6.11 -5.32
N PHE A 3 3.97 5.57 -5.39
CA PHE A 3 3.56 4.57 -6.37
C PHE A 3 2.33 5.07 -7.13
N GLY A 4 2.25 4.72 -8.40
CA GLY A 4 1.10 4.96 -9.26
C GLY A 4 0.55 3.64 -9.78
N THR A 5 -0.77 3.50 -9.81
CA THR A 5 -1.46 2.31 -10.30
C THR A 5 -1.98 2.53 -11.72
N SER A 6 -1.90 1.50 -12.56
CA SER A 6 -2.55 1.46 -13.89
C SER A 6 -3.80 0.58 -13.91
N SER A 7 -3.96 -0.26 -12.91
CA SER A 7 -5.07 -1.20 -12.72
C SER A 7 -5.44 -1.25 -11.24
N LYS A 8 -6.45 -2.05 -10.88
CA LYS A 8 -6.87 -2.15 -9.49
C LYS A 8 -5.92 -3.07 -8.74
N GLU A 9 -5.25 -2.54 -7.73
CA GLU A 9 -4.20 -3.26 -7.01
C GLU A 9 -4.66 -3.62 -5.59
N PHE A 10 -4.54 -4.90 -5.25
CA PHE A 10 -4.76 -5.42 -3.90
C PHE A 10 -3.40 -5.67 -3.26
N MET A 11 -3.05 -4.84 -2.30
CA MET A 11 -1.76 -4.83 -1.63
C MET A 11 -1.90 -5.50 -0.27
N THR A 12 -1.36 -6.71 -0.13
CA THR A 12 -1.40 -7.48 1.12
C THR A 12 -0.03 -7.55 1.76
N VAL A 13 0.10 -7.09 3.00
CA VAL A 13 1.39 -7.13 3.72
C VAL A 13 1.67 -8.57 4.16
N THR A 14 2.80 -9.13 3.72
CA THR A 14 3.21 -10.52 4.02
C THR A 14 4.20 -10.59 5.18
N SER A 15 4.97 -9.52 5.43
CA SER A 15 5.84 -9.37 6.61
C SER A 15 6.11 -7.90 6.90
N GLY A 16 6.41 -7.56 8.16
CA GLY A 16 6.73 -6.21 8.59
C GLY A 16 5.50 -5.29 8.67
N THR A 17 5.73 -3.99 8.49
CA THR A 17 4.70 -2.94 8.54
C THR A 17 4.91 -1.94 7.41
N LEU A 18 3.84 -1.65 6.66
CA LEU A 18 3.81 -0.57 5.67
C LEU A 18 2.97 0.59 6.19
N THR A 19 3.55 1.78 6.25
CA THR A 19 2.82 3.01 6.59
C THR A 19 2.44 3.71 5.30
N VAL A 20 1.16 3.69 4.96
CA VAL A 20 0.62 4.09 3.66
C VAL A 20 -0.26 5.33 3.79
N LYS A 21 -0.07 6.30 2.90
CA LYS A 21 -0.98 7.42 2.67
C LYS A 21 -1.77 7.13 1.39
N LEU A 22 -3.05 6.81 1.56
CA LEU A 22 -3.95 6.47 0.46
C LEU A 22 -4.34 7.72 -0.34
N PRO A 23 -4.78 7.55 -1.60
CA PRO A 23 -5.23 8.66 -2.43
C PRO A 23 -6.35 9.45 -1.73
N GLY A 24 -6.24 10.77 -1.73
CA GLY A 24 -7.22 11.66 -1.08
C GLY A 24 -7.22 11.65 0.45
N GLN A 25 -6.36 10.88 1.12
CA GLN A 25 -6.21 10.92 2.57
C GLN A 25 -5.03 11.81 2.96
N GLU A 26 -5.20 12.63 4.00
CA GLU A 26 -4.11 13.43 4.57
C GLU A 26 -3.27 12.63 5.58
N SER A 27 -3.91 11.68 6.26
CA SER A 27 -3.31 10.86 7.31
C SER A 27 -2.61 9.62 6.76
N TRP A 28 -1.56 9.22 7.47
CA TRP A 28 -0.85 7.97 7.23
C TRP A 28 -1.50 6.85 8.05
N LYS A 29 -1.62 5.66 7.46
CA LYS A 29 -2.14 4.46 8.11
C LYS A 29 -1.11 3.34 8.08
N ALA A 30 -0.93 2.67 9.21
CA ALA A 30 -0.06 1.50 9.31
C ALA A 30 -0.84 0.22 8.97
N PHE A 31 -0.30 -0.55 8.03
CA PHE A 31 -0.77 -1.87 7.64
C PHE A 31 0.28 -2.90 8.05
N ARG A 32 -0.11 -3.84 8.92
CA ARG A 32 0.75 -4.92 9.41
C ARG A 32 0.52 -6.21 8.62
N GLN A 33 1.35 -7.21 8.85
CA GLN A 33 1.20 -8.55 8.28
C GLN A 33 -0.27 -9.04 8.32
N GLY A 34 -0.73 -9.55 7.18
CA GLY A 34 -2.10 -10.02 6.97
C GLY A 34 -3.10 -8.94 6.57
N ALA A 35 -2.76 -7.65 6.71
CA ALA A 35 -3.63 -6.57 6.28
C ALA A 35 -3.55 -6.35 4.77
N THR A 36 -4.70 -6.08 4.16
CA THR A 36 -4.82 -5.72 2.74
C THR A 36 -5.38 -4.31 2.60
N PHE A 37 -4.81 -3.52 1.70
CA PHE A 37 -5.41 -2.28 1.20
C PHE A 37 -5.56 -2.33 -0.31
N ILE A 38 -6.54 -1.58 -0.81
CA ILE A 38 -6.91 -1.57 -2.22
C ILE A 38 -6.65 -0.17 -2.76
N VAL A 39 -6.06 -0.11 -3.95
CA VAL A 39 -5.85 1.14 -4.69
C VAL A 39 -6.52 1.01 -6.05
N GLU A 40 -7.42 1.93 -6.35
CA GLU A 40 -8.13 1.96 -7.64
C GLU A 40 -7.17 2.37 -8.78
N PRO A 41 -7.52 2.11 -10.06
CA PRO A 41 -6.70 2.48 -11.21
C PRO A 41 -6.45 3.99 -11.30
N ASN A 42 -5.30 4.37 -11.86
CA ASN A 42 -4.89 5.76 -12.09
C ASN A 42 -4.83 6.59 -10.80
N GLN A 43 -4.48 5.95 -9.68
CA GLN A 43 -4.31 6.61 -8.40
C GLN A 43 -2.84 6.61 -7.99
N LYS A 44 -2.50 7.52 -7.07
CA LYS A 44 -1.18 7.57 -6.45
C LYS A 44 -1.29 7.41 -4.96
N PHE A 45 -0.39 6.63 -4.38
CA PHE A 45 -0.30 6.43 -2.94
C PHE A 45 1.16 6.48 -2.50
N GLN A 46 1.38 6.85 -1.25
CA GLN A 46 2.71 6.98 -0.69
C GLN A 46 2.93 5.93 0.39
N VAL A 47 4.13 5.37 0.42
CA VAL A 47 4.52 4.34 1.38
C VAL A 47 5.79 4.77 2.10
N LYS A 48 5.78 4.59 3.43
CA LYS A 48 6.92 4.67 4.34
C LYS A 48 7.12 3.30 4.96
N VAL A 49 8.37 2.91 5.13
CA VAL A 49 8.75 1.64 5.76
C VAL A 49 9.86 1.96 6.75
N GLU A 50 9.70 1.52 8.00
CA GLU A 50 10.66 1.78 9.10
C GLU A 50 11.69 0.66 9.26
N GLY A 51 11.47 -0.50 8.63
CA GLY A 51 12.37 -1.66 8.65
C GLY A 51 12.07 -2.60 7.48
N ASP A 52 12.52 -3.85 7.55
CA ASP A 52 12.25 -4.82 6.50
C ASP A 52 10.75 -5.15 6.42
N ALA A 53 10.19 -5.08 5.22
CA ALA A 53 8.79 -5.42 4.95
C ALA A 53 8.64 -6.08 3.58
N SER A 54 7.65 -6.95 3.47
CA SER A 54 7.27 -7.57 2.21
C SER A 54 5.76 -7.51 2.00
N TYR A 55 5.34 -7.52 0.74
CA TYR A 55 3.93 -7.51 0.36
C TYR A 55 3.70 -8.33 -0.92
N LEU A 56 2.47 -8.79 -1.08
CA LEU A 56 1.94 -9.35 -2.31
C LEU A 56 1.07 -8.28 -2.99
N CYS A 57 1.36 -7.96 -4.25
CA CYS A 57 0.48 -7.17 -5.10
C CYS A 57 -0.26 -8.09 -6.07
N LEU A 58 -1.60 -8.05 -6.02
CA LEU A 58 -2.46 -8.69 -7.01
C LEU A 58 -3.10 -7.62 -7.89
N TYR A 59 -2.82 -7.69 -9.19
CA TYR A 59 -3.35 -6.80 -10.22
C TYR A 59 -4.70 -7.33 -10.73
N ARG A 60 -5.69 -6.45 -10.86
CA ARG A 60 -7.02 -6.74 -11.42
C ARG A 60 -7.53 -5.66 -12.35
#